data_AF-A0A2D5ETK8-F1
#
_entry.id   AF-A0A2D5ETK8-F1
#
_cell.length_a   1.000
_cell.length_b   1.000
_cell.length_c   1.000
_cell.angle_alpha   90.00
_cell.angle_beta   90.00
_cell.angle_gamma   90.00
#
_symmetry.space_group_name_H-M   'P 1'
#
loop_
_entity.id
_entity.type
_entity.pdbx_description
1 polymer ?
#
loop_
_entity_poly.entity_id
_entity_poly.type
_entity_poly.pdbx_seq_one_letter_code
_entity_poly.pdbx_strand_id
1 'polypeptide(L)'
;MGSKKRGGTTQRGFGDPAEGRASTPDAAPAPPAKSPAKAPAEPPRPTPPSPAAAPPSPLASAKPPALEIEAVSEEGSPALLSGPWRAVEIWTRNRIYGLDAQLVCRSVVDRATDAPAPDHPVLGARLLGGQRRDPSGAIREVTHPYPGRGASAVFASGLGTRLRVSETSPVTRVVLRQRRVTVGPDDAPPPWEDLAATQLPSS
;
A
#
# COMPACT_ATOMS: atom_id res chain seq x y z
N MET A 1 24.85 24.40 -43.34
CA MET A 1 23.43 24.40 -42.94
C MET A 1 23.28 23.47 -41.74
N GLY A 2 23.05 24.03 -40.57
CA GLY A 2 23.00 23.29 -39.30
C GLY A 2 21.59 22.80 -38.98
N SER A 3 21.49 21.62 -38.36
CA SER A 3 20.27 21.14 -37.71
C SER A 3 20.58 20.83 -36.24
N LYS A 4 20.06 21.71 -35.38
CA LYS A 4 20.16 21.69 -33.92
C LYS A 4 19.37 20.51 -33.33
N LYS A 5 20.04 19.60 -32.62
CA LYS A 5 19.39 18.63 -31.70
C LYS A 5 18.80 19.39 -30.51
N ARG A 6 17.48 19.29 -30.29
CA ARG A 6 16.82 19.77 -29.06
C ARG A 6 16.72 18.61 -28.08
N GLY A 7 17.49 18.67 -26.99
CA GLY A 7 17.33 17.79 -25.84
C GLY A 7 16.09 18.18 -25.03
N GLY A 8 15.30 17.18 -24.64
CA GLY A 8 14.14 17.37 -23.76
C GLY A 8 14.59 17.59 -22.32
N THR A 9 14.41 18.80 -21.83
CA THR A 9 14.61 19.20 -20.44
C THR A 9 13.41 18.76 -19.60
N THR A 10 13.58 17.78 -18.72
CA THR A 10 12.63 17.56 -17.62
C THR A 10 12.98 18.50 -16.48
N GLN A 11 12.09 19.46 -16.25
CA GLN A 11 12.21 20.52 -15.25
C GLN A 11 12.05 19.95 -13.83
N ARG A 12 13.06 20.18 -12.99
CA ARG A 12 13.06 19.91 -11.55
C ARG A 12 13.09 21.29 -10.85
N GLY A 13 12.07 21.63 -10.09
CA GLY A 13 12.01 22.76 -9.16
C GLY A 13 11.36 22.24 -7.88
N PHE A 14 11.79 22.56 -6.66
CA PHE A 14 12.24 23.85 -6.15
C PHE A 14 13.45 23.70 -5.23
N GLY A 15 14.31 24.72 -5.24
CA GLY A 15 15.12 25.17 -4.11
C GLY A 15 15.45 26.62 -4.34
N ASP A 16 15.45 27.46 -3.30
CA ASP A 16 16.42 28.54 -3.15
C ASP A 16 16.36 29.18 -1.72
N PRO A 17 17.40 29.93 -1.31
CA PRO A 17 18.10 29.71 -0.05
C PRO A 17 18.29 31.03 0.75
N ALA A 18 19.31 31.02 1.63
CA ALA A 18 19.93 32.16 2.34
C ALA A 18 19.20 32.66 3.60
N GLU A 19 19.85 33.10 4.67
CA GLU A 19 21.24 33.15 5.15
C GLU A 19 21.16 33.63 6.61
N GLY A 20 22.15 33.33 7.46
CA GLY A 20 22.15 33.87 8.83
C GLY A 20 23.24 33.29 9.73
N ARG A 21 24.49 33.57 9.38
CA ARG A 21 25.70 33.26 10.16
C ARG A 21 25.83 34.29 11.31
N ALA A 22 26.12 33.84 12.53
CA ALA A 22 26.85 34.63 13.51
C ALA A 22 27.67 33.69 14.41
N SER A 23 28.91 34.07 14.68
CA SER A 23 30.00 33.27 15.22
C SER A 23 30.28 33.54 16.71
N THR A 24 30.81 32.50 17.39
CA THR A 24 31.90 32.50 18.42
C THR A 24 31.67 33.09 19.83
N PRO A 25 32.51 32.77 20.86
CA PRO A 25 33.22 31.52 21.17
C PRO A 25 33.30 31.17 22.71
N ASP A 26 33.97 30.04 22.98
CA ASP A 26 34.88 29.76 24.12
C ASP A 26 34.35 29.38 25.52
N ALA A 27 34.73 28.17 25.97
CA ALA A 27 35.33 27.89 27.28
C ALA A 27 35.37 26.37 27.57
N ALA A 28 36.56 25.83 27.71
CA ALA A 28 36.90 24.58 28.41
C ALA A 28 38.02 24.92 29.43
N PRO A 29 38.49 24.02 30.32
CA PRO A 29 37.88 22.87 31.04
C PRO A 29 38.22 22.90 32.57
N ALA A 30 37.77 21.87 33.34
CA ALA A 30 38.44 21.19 34.49
C ALA A 30 37.44 20.70 35.58
N PRO A 31 37.82 19.81 36.55
CA PRO A 31 38.33 18.44 36.41
C PRO A 31 37.60 17.47 37.42
N PRO A 32 38.16 16.34 37.94
CA PRO A 32 37.50 15.03 37.98
C PRO A 32 36.92 14.61 39.35
N ALA A 33 35.83 13.83 39.32
CA ALA A 33 35.23 13.26 40.53
C ALA A 33 35.54 11.75 40.69
N LYS A 34 36.35 11.51 41.73
CA LYS A 34 36.77 10.30 42.44
C LYS A 34 35.83 9.08 42.40
N SER A 35 36.44 7.92 42.12
CA SER A 35 35.95 6.59 42.50
C SER A 35 35.94 6.40 44.02
N PRO A 36 34.96 5.65 44.56
CA PRO A 36 35.15 4.91 45.80
C PRO A 36 34.95 3.39 45.62
N ALA A 37 35.96 2.68 46.14
CA ALA A 37 35.92 1.47 46.96
C ALA A 37 35.08 0.25 46.52
N LYS A 38 35.85 -0.78 46.19
CA LYS A 38 35.57 -2.22 46.10
C LYS A 38 34.98 -2.77 47.41
N ALA A 39 33.84 -3.45 47.32
CA ALA A 39 33.27 -4.30 48.39
C ALA A 39 33.26 -5.79 47.95
N PRO A 40 33.24 -6.74 48.90
CA PRO A 40 33.85 -8.07 48.74
C PRO A 40 33.03 -9.09 47.94
N ALA A 41 33.75 -10.05 47.36
CA ALA A 41 33.24 -11.18 46.59
C ALA A 41 32.36 -12.12 47.44
N GLU A 42 31.13 -12.36 46.99
CA GLU A 42 30.23 -13.44 47.47
C GLU A 42 30.56 -14.74 46.70
N PRO A 43 30.66 -15.90 47.37
CA PRO A 43 31.01 -17.16 46.70
C PRO A 43 29.91 -17.65 45.74
N PRO A 44 30.25 -18.29 44.61
CA PRO A 44 29.28 -18.67 43.60
C PRO A 44 28.40 -19.83 44.07
N ARG A 45 27.07 -19.64 44.03
CA ARG A 45 26.11 -20.75 44.11
C ARG A 45 26.11 -21.53 42.80
N PRO A 46 26.04 -22.87 42.84
CA PRO A 46 25.96 -23.69 41.63
C PRO A 46 24.61 -23.46 40.93
N THR A 47 24.66 -23.10 39.65
CA THR A 47 23.51 -23.02 38.75
C THR A 47 23.01 -24.44 38.40
N PRO A 48 21.69 -24.68 38.36
CA PRO A 48 21.15 -25.95 37.86
C PRO A 48 21.42 -26.08 36.35
N PRO A 49 21.54 -27.30 35.81
CA PRO A 49 21.86 -27.52 34.39
C PRO A 49 20.75 -26.99 33.49
N SER A 50 21.15 -26.14 32.55
CA SER A 50 20.33 -25.59 31.47
C SER A 50 19.70 -26.73 30.66
N PRO A 51 18.37 -26.79 30.48
CA PRO A 51 17.77 -27.77 29.58
C PRO A 51 18.28 -27.53 28.16
N ALA A 52 18.61 -28.64 27.49
CA ALA A 52 19.16 -28.68 26.14
C ALA A 52 18.35 -27.78 25.18
N ALA A 53 19.08 -26.92 24.46
CA ALA A 53 18.51 -26.07 23.42
C ALA A 53 17.74 -26.93 22.41
N ALA A 54 16.44 -26.67 22.28
CA ALA A 54 15.65 -27.17 21.18
C ALA A 54 16.30 -26.74 19.84
N PRO A 55 16.26 -27.57 18.78
CA PRO A 55 16.81 -27.19 17.49
C PRO A 55 16.11 -25.91 16.99
N PRO A 56 16.84 -24.98 16.34
CA PRO A 56 16.25 -23.77 15.81
C PRO A 56 15.17 -24.14 14.78
N SER A 57 13.94 -23.69 15.03
CA SER A 57 12.84 -23.84 14.08
C SER A 57 13.22 -23.14 12.76
N PRO A 58 13.11 -23.79 11.59
CA PRO A 58 13.57 -23.26 10.30
C PRO A 58 12.76 -22.08 9.74
N LEU A 59 11.86 -21.48 10.53
CA LEU A 59 10.98 -20.38 10.10
C LEU A 59 11.58 -18.98 10.32
N ALA A 60 12.73 -18.86 10.98
CA ALA A 60 13.32 -17.57 11.33
C ALA A 60 14.27 -17.01 10.24
N SER A 61 13.76 -16.75 9.02
CA SER A 61 14.30 -15.77 8.05
C SER A 61 13.51 -15.74 6.74
N ALA A 62 12.18 -15.90 6.77
CA ALA A 62 11.38 -15.64 5.59
C ALA A 62 11.34 -14.13 5.33
N LYS A 63 12.02 -13.66 4.27
CA LYS A 63 11.84 -12.31 3.74
C LYS A 63 10.33 -12.09 3.58
N PRO A 64 9.77 -10.96 4.06
CA PRO A 64 8.34 -10.75 3.97
C PRO A 64 7.89 -10.76 2.50
N PRO A 65 6.66 -11.23 2.23
CA PRO A 65 6.18 -11.46 0.88
C PRO A 65 6.24 -10.17 0.06
N ALA A 66 6.56 -10.32 -1.24
CA ALA A 66 6.66 -9.20 -2.16
C ALA A 66 5.32 -8.49 -2.39
N LEU A 67 4.20 -9.20 -2.19
CA LEU A 67 2.85 -8.66 -2.29
C LEU A 67 2.08 -9.11 -1.04
N GLU A 68 1.52 -8.14 -0.33
CA GLU A 68 0.65 -8.37 0.82
C GLU A 68 -0.76 -7.98 0.40
N ILE A 69 -1.58 -9.01 0.17
CA ILE A 69 -3.00 -8.87 -0.16
C ILE A 69 -3.80 -9.16 1.10
N GLU A 70 -4.56 -8.17 1.54
CA GLU A 70 -5.58 -8.33 2.57
C GLU A 70 -6.93 -8.54 1.89
N ALA A 71 -7.53 -9.71 2.07
CA ALA A 71 -8.87 -9.99 1.57
C ALA A 71 -9.91 -9.52 2.60
N VAL A 72 -10.78 -8.61 2.20
CA VAL A 72 -11.88 -8.11 3.04
C VAL A 72 -13.19 -8.60 2.43
N SER A 73 -13.98 -9.34 3.21
CA SER A 73 -15.32 -9.77 2.82
C SER A 73 -16.37 -8.91 3.50
N GLU A 74 -17.24 -8.27 2.72
CA GLU A 74 -18.40 -7.51 3.20
C GLU A 74 -19.67 -8.32 2.92
N GLU A 75 -20.37 -8.79 3.95
CA GLU A 75 -21.61 -9.57 3.82
C GLU A 75 -22.84 -8.74 4.15
N GLY A 76 -23.92 -8.85 3.36
CA GLY A 76 -25.15 -8.11 3.63
C GLY A 76 -26.18 -8.13 2.49
N SER A 77 -27.18 -7.26 2.60
CA SER A 77 -28.31 -7.16 1.66
C SER A 77 -27.90 -6.53 0.32
N PRO A 78 -28.76 -6.58 -0.73
CA PRO A 78 -28.49 -5.92 -2.01
C PRO A 78 -28.14 -4.43 -1.91
N ALA A 79 -28.49 -3.76 -0.80
CA ALA A 79 -28.08 -2.39 -0.53
C ALA A 79 -26.53 -2.23 -0.49
N LEU A 80 -25.75 -3.28 -0.21
CA LEU A 80 -24.29 -3.24 -0.30
C LEU A 80 -23.76 -3.00 -1.72
N LEU A 81 -24.57 -3.26 -2.75
CA LEU A 81 -24.21 -2.93 -4.14
C LEU A 81 -24.44 -1.46 -4.46
N SER A 82 -25.14 -0.72 -3.59
CA SER A 82 -25.36 0.71 -3.77
C SER A 82 -24.14 1.52 -3.30
N GLY A 83 -23.74 2.53 -4.08
CA GLY A 83 -22.61 3.41 -3.79
C GLY A 83 -21.30 3.06 -4.52
N PRO A 84 -20.26 3.92 -4.40
CA PRO A 84 -19.00 3.75 -5.11
C PRO A 84 -18.27 2.49 -4.63
N TRP A 85 -18.18 1.50 -5.51
CA TRP A 85 -17.46 0.25 -5.25
C TRP A 85 -15.94 0.50 -5.31
N ARG A 86 -15.22 0.06 -4.27
CA ARG A 86 -13.74 0.00 -4.23
C ARG A 86 -13.32 -1.46 -4.15
N ALA A 87 -12.98 -2.06 -5.29
CA ALA A 87 -12.60 -3.47 -5.38
C ALA A 87 -11.18 -3.68 -4.85
N VAL A 88 -10.32 -2.69 -5.08
CA VAL A 88 -8.92 -2.74 -4.69
C VAL A 88 -8.56 -1.42 -4.02
N GLU A 89 -7.78 -1.50 -2.94
CA GLU A 89 -7.14 -0.34 -2.35
C GLU A 89 -5.62 -0.49 -2.42
N ILE A 90 -4.96 0.52 -2.96
CA ILE A 90 -3.51 0.63 -2.92
C ILE A 90 -3.15 1.58 -1.79
N TRP A 91 -2.55 1.04 -0.73
CA TRP A 91 -2.13 1.82 0.42
C TRP A 91 -0.70 2.25 0.23
N THR A 92 -0.46 3.54 0.42
CA THR A 92 0.88 4.12 0.43
C THR A 92 1.15 4.79 1.77
N ARG A 93 2.28 5.49 1.89
CA ARG A 93 2.62 6.24 3.09
C ARG A 93 1.55 7.27 3.46
N ASN A 94 1.06 8.03 2.48
CA ASN A 94 0.21 9.21 2.73
C ASN A 94 -1.20 9.09 2.15
N ARG A 95 -1.45 8.13 1.25
CA ARG A 95 -2.70 8.06 0.50
C ARG A 95 -3.20 6.64 0.33
N ILE A 96 -4.51 6.51 0.21
CA ILE A 96 -5.21 5.30 -0.18
C ILE A 96 -5.85 5.55 -1.55
N TYR A 97 -5.48 4.75 -2.54
CA TYR A 97 -6.06 4.82 -3.88
C TYR A 97 -7.09 3.70 -4.01
N GLY A 98 -8.37 4.07 -4.07
CA GLY A 98 -9.48 3.15 -4.29
C GLY A 98 -9.74 2.95 -5.77
N LEU A 99 -9.72 1.69 -6.21
CA LEU A 99 -9.90 1.28 -7.60
C LEU A 99 -11.18 0.47 -7.77
N ASP A 100 -11.79 0.56 -8.95
CA ASP A 100 -12.85 -0.36 -9.36
C ASP A 100 -12.29 -1.71 -9.86
N ALA A 101 -13.18 -2.62 -10.26
CA ALA A 101 -12.79 -3.94 -10.78
C ALA A 101 -12.01 -3.88 -12.11
N GLN A 102 -12.06 -2.75 -12.84
CA GLN A 102 -11.27 -2.50 -14.05
C GLN A 102 -9.92 -1.85 -13.74
N LEU A 103 -9.56 -1.79 -12.45
CA LEU A 103 -8.36 -1.16 -11.93
C LEU A 103 -8.25 0.34 -12.26
N VAL A 104 -9.39 1.01 -12.46
CA VAL A 104 -9.44 2.46 -12.65
C VAL A 104 -9.57 3.12 -11.28
N CYS A 105 -8.75 4.14 -11.02
CA CYS A 105 -8.79 4.87 -9.76
C CYS A 105 -10.05 5.75 -9.70
N ARG A 106 -10.93 5.46 -8.73
CA ARG A 106 -12.20 6.16 -8.52
C ARG A 106 -12.17 7.10 -7.32
N SER A 107 -11.26 6.86 -6.38
CA SER A 107 -11.13 7.69 -5.18
C SER A 107 -9.69 7.76 -4.73
N VAL A 108 -9.29 8.91 -4.21
CA VAL A 108 -8.04 9.07 -3.47
C VAL A 108 -8.39 9.65 -2.11
N VAL A 109 -7.87 9.06 -1.06
CA VAL A 109 -8.09 9.50 0.32
C VAL A 109 -6.74 9.79 0.96
N ASP A 110 -6.64 10.90 1.70
CA ASP A 110 -5.49 11.18 2.54
C ASP A 110 -5.51 10.27 3.77
N ARG A 111 -4.41 9.57 4.02
CA ARG A 111 -4.36 8.55 5.08
C ARG A 111 -4.32 9.15 6.48
N ALA A 112 -3.81 10.37 6.65
CA ALA A 112 -3.68 11.00 7.95
C ALA A 112 -5.00 11.64 8.40
N THR A 113 -5.73 12.24 7.47
CA THR A 113 -6.98 12.97 7.77
C THR A 113 -8.25 12.24 7.38
N ASP A 114 -8.13 11.13 6.65
CA ASP A 114 -9.24 10.41 5.99
C ASP A 114 -10.05 11.29 5.02
N ALA A 115 -9.51 12.45 4.65
CA ALA A 115 -10.19 13.38 3.75
C ALA A 115 -10.08 12.92 2.29
N PRO A 116 -11.17 13.01 1.50
CA PRO A 116 -11.12 12.75 0.07
C PRO A 116 -10.26 13.80 -0.64
N ALA A 117 -9.52 13.38 -1.66
CA ALA A 117 -8.76 14.25 -2.56
C ALA A 117 -9.39 14.22 -3.97
N PRO A 118 -10.48 14.97 -4.21
CA PRO A 118 -11.30 14.87 -5.43
C PRO A 118 -10.61 15.41 -6.68
N ASP A 119 -9.54 16.21 -6.53
CA ASP A 119 -8.80 16.79 -7.65
C ASP A 119 -7.46 16.07 -7.91
N HIS A 120 -7.28 14.87 -7.36
CA HIS A 120 -6.02 14.16 -7.52
C HIS A 120 -5.77 13.72 -8.98
N PRO A 121 -4.59 13.98 -9.58
CA PRO A 121 -4.34 13.75 -11.01
C PRO A 121 -4.49 12.30 -11.53
N VAL A 122 -4.53 11.33 -10.61
CA VAL A 122 -4.66 9.90 -10.96
C VAL A 122 -6.11 9.43 -10.95
N LEU A 123 -7.07 10.28 -10.58
CA LEU A 123 -8.48 9.94 -10.69
C LEU A 123 -8.85 9.70 -12.16
N GLY A 124 -9.55 8.60 -12.41
CA GLY A 124 -9.84 8.10 -13.75
C GLY A 124 -8.67 7.41 -14.46
N ALA A 125 -7.47 7.41 -13.88
CA ALA A 125 -6.32 6.70 -14.43
C ALA A 125 -6.39 5.20 -14.11
N ARG A 126 -5.91 4.36 -15.03
CA ARG A 126 -5.83 2.90 -14.86
C ARG A 126 -4.51 2.51 -14.20
N LEU A 127 -4.57 1.65 -13.19
CA LEU A 127 -3.39 1.01 -12.62
C LEU A 127 -2.78 0.05 -13.65
N LEU A 128 -1.51 0.23 -13.95
CA LEU A 128 -0.73 -0.68 -14.78
C LEU A 128 -0.03 -1.77 -13.96
N GLY A 129 0.20 -1.50 -12.67
CA GLY A 129 0.88 -2.40 -11.75
C GLY A 129 1.83 -1.63 -10.84
N GLY A 130 2.95 -2.24 -10.49
CA GLY A 130 4.00 -1.59 -9.72
C GLY A 130 5.36 -1.67 -10.37
N GLN A 131 6.23 -0.72 -10.03
CA GLN A 131 7.62 -0.75 -10.45
C GLN A 131 8.56 -0.42 -9.30
N ARG A 132 9.74 -1.03 -9.34
CA ARG A 132 10.85 -0.74 -8.43
C ARG A 132 12.01 -0.19 -9.23
N ARG A 133 12.54 0.95 -8.78
CA ARG A 133 13.77 1.52 -9.31
C ARG A 133 14.92 1.18 -8.37
N ASP A 134 16.12 1.02 -8.93
CA ASP A 134 17.34 0.93 -8.15
C ASP A 134 17.82 2.35 -7.71
N PRO A 135 18.90 2.46 -6.93
CA PRO A 135 19.44 3.76 -6.53
C PRO A 135 19.92 4.64 -7.71
N SER A 136 20.20 4.06 -8.88
CA SER A 136 20.54 4.81 -10.09
C SER A 136 19.31 5.41 -10.79
N GLY A 137 18.10 4.99 -10.38
CA GLY A 137 16.83 5.39 -10.96
C GLY A 137 16.36 4.48 -12.11
N ALA A 138 17.14 3.46 -12.48
CA ALA A 138 16.76 2.50 -13.51
C ALA A 138 15.64 1.57 -12.99
N ILE A 139 14.68 1.23 -13.86
CA ILE A 139 13.62 0.27 -13.51
C ILE A 139 14.26 -1.12 -13.41
N ARG A 140 14.19 -1.71 -12.22
CA ARG A 140 14.73 -3.03 -11.92
C ARG A 140 13.66 -4.12 -11.96
N GLU A 141 12.43 -3.77 -11.58
CA GLU A 141 11.35 -4.72 -11.40
C GLU A 141 10.04 -4.07 -11.84
N VAL A 142 9.20 -4.83 -12.54
CA VAL A 142 7.82 -4.47 -12.88
C VAL A 142 6.92 -5.61 -12.44
N THR A 143 5.79 -5.27 -11.82
CA THR A 143 4.81 -6.21 -11.27
C THR A 143 3.42 -5.89 -11.82
N HIS A 144 2.65 -6.92 -12.16
CA HIS A 144 1.31 -6.80 -12.73
C HIS A 144 0.42 -7.95 -12.21
N PRO A 145 -0.89 -7.74 -11.92
CA PRO A 145 -1.61 -6.47 -12.04
C PRO A 145 -1.44 -5.54 -10.84
N TYR A 146 -0.89 -6.04 -9.73
CA TYR A 146 -0.77 -5.29 -8.48
C TYR A 146 0.68 -4.92 -8.17
N PRO A 147 0.91 -3.74 -7.59
CA PRO A 147 2.22 -3.35 -7.11
C PRO A 147 2.64 -4.18 -5.90
N GLY A 148 3.90 -4.61 -5.88
CA GLY A 148 4.51 -5.19 -4.69
C GLY A 148 4.76 -4.16 -3.59
N ARG A 149 4.96 -4.63 -2.35
CA ARG A 149 5.32 -3.80 -1.21
C ARG A 149 6.67 -3.11 -1.43
N GLY A 150 6.73 -1.83 -1.11
CA GLY A 150 7.87 -0.96 -1.35
C GLY A 150 8.09 -0.57 -2.83
N ALA A 151 7.30 -1.09 -3.77
CA ALA A 151 7.29 -0.61 -5.15
C ALA A 151 6.39 0.62 -5.27
N SER A 152 6.58 1.41 -6.32
CA SER A 152 5.67 2.51 -6.66
C SER A 152 4.52 1.97 -7.50
N ALA A 153 3.27 2.36 -7.22
CA ALA A 153 2.15 2.04 -8.09
C ALA A 153 2.18 2.97 -9.31
N VAL A 154 1.92 2.42 -10.48
CA VAL A 154 2.01 3.12 -11.77
C VAL A 154 0.63 3.26 -12.36
N PHE A 155 0.21 4.50 -12.59
CA PHE A 155 -1.08 4.83 -13.18
C PHE A 155 -0.88 5.44 -14.57
N ALA A 156 -1.77 5.08 -15.49
CA ALA A 156 -1.82 5.61 -16.83
C ALA A 156 -3.15 6.33 -17.10
N SER A 157 -3.06 7.53 -17.65
CA SER A 157 -4.20 8.28 -18.16
C SER A 157 -3.95 8.76 -19.60
N GLY A 158 -5.04 9.02 -20.33
CA GLY A 158 -4.99 9.38 -21.75
C GLY A 158 -4.92 8.16 -22.69
N LEU A 159 -4.97 8.43 -24.00
CA LEU A 159 -4.98 7.41 -25.05
C LEU A 159 -3.86 7.70 -26.07
N GLY A 160 -3.14 6.66 -26.49
CA GLY A 160 -2.14 6.74 -27.57
C GLY A 160 -0.97 7.68 -27.27
N THR A 161 -0.75 8.67 -28.13
CA THR A 161 0.39 9.60 -28.06
C THR A 161 0.35 10.60 -26.90
N ARG A 162 -0.76 10.65 -26.15
CA ARG A 162 -0.93 11.50 -24.95
C ARG A 162 -0.93 10.68 -23.65
N LEU A 163 -0.35 9.48 -23.67
CA LEU A 163 -0.21 8.65 -22.47
C LEU A 163 0.57 9.42 -21.40
N ARG A 164 -0.09 9.68 -20.28
CA ARG A 164 0.52 10.24 -19.08
C ARG A 164 0.68 9.13 -18.06
N VAL A 165 1.90 8.99 -17.56
CA VAL A 165 2.23 8.03 -16.51
C VAL A 165 2.45 8.79 -15.21
N SER A 166 1.84 8.31 -14.14
CA SER A 166 1.99 8.84 -12.79
C SER A 166 2.45 7.74 -11.85
N GLU A 167 3.37 8.06 -10.94
CA GLU A 167 3.92 7.13 -9.96
C GLU A 167 3.51 7.57 -8.56
N THR A 168 3.19 6.61 -7.69
CA THR A 168 2.91 6.90 -6.28
C THR A 168 4.17 6.84 -5.42
N SER A 169 4.05 7.26 -4.15
CA SER A 169 5.01 6.84 -3.12
C SER A 169 4.95 5.31 -2.91
N PRO A 170 5.96 4.72 -2.22
CA PRO A 170 6.03 3.28 -2.04
C PRO A 170 4.76 2.69 -1.41
N VAL A 171 4.28 1.61 -2.02
CA VAL A 171 3.12 0.85 -1.58
C VAL A 171 3.45 0.11 -0.29
N THR A 172 2.58 0.23 0.71
CA THR A 172 2.72 -0.46 1.99
C THR A 172 1.87 -1.72 2.05
N ARG A 173 0.70 -1.74 1.40
CA ARG A 173 -0.16 -2.93 1.28
C ARG A 173 -1.14 -2.78 0.12
N VAL A 174 -1.68 -3.90 -0.33
CA VAL A 174 -2.79 -3.97 -1.28
C VAL A 174 -3.97 -4.63 -0.58
N VAL A 175 -5.15 -4.04 -0.65
CA VAL A 175 -6.38 -4.63 -0.08
C VAL A 175 -7.30 -5.01 -1.24
N LEU A 176 -7.77 -6.24 -1.25
CA LEU A 176 -8.77 -6.75 -2.18
C LEU A 176 -10.09 -6.89 -1.41
N ARG A 177 -11.10 -6.15 -1.85
CA ARG A 177 -12.44 -6.17 -1.25
C ARG A 177 -13.38 -7.00 -2.09
N GLN A 178 -14.01 -7.98 -1.45
CA GLN A 178 -15.08 -8.77 -2.00
C GLN A 178 -16.38 -8.43 -1.25
N ARG A 179 -17.37 -7.90 -1.96
CA ARG A 179 -18.73 -7.82 -1.42
C ARG A 179 -19.46 -9.12 -1.74
N ARG A 180 -19.93 -9.80 -0.70
CA ARG A 180 -20.77 -10.99 -0.80
C ARG A 180 -22.19 -10.60 -0.41
N VAL A 181 -23.03 -10.46 -1.42
CA VAL A 181 -24.44 -10.20 -1.20
C VAL A 181 -25.18 -11.53 -1.19
N THR A 182 -25.90 -11.77 -0.10
CA THR A 182 -26.84 -12.89 -0.03
C THR A 182 -28.20 -12.34 -0.37
N VAL A 183 -28.74 -12.74 -1.52
CA VAL A 183 -30.14 -12.49 -1.87
C VAL A 183 -30.93 -13.62 -1.22
N GLY A 184 -31.64 -13.32 -0.15
CA GLY A 184 -32.60 -14.25 0.43
C GLY A 184 -33.72 -14.54 -0.58
N PRO A 185 -34.32 -15.73 -0.55
CA PRO A 185 -35.54 -15.97 -1.30
C PRO A 185 -36.68 -15.21 -0.61
N ASP A 186 -36.93 -13.97 -1.05
CA ASP A 186 -38.25 -13.37 -0.81
C ASP A 186 -39.32 -14.00 -1.73
N ASP A 187 -38.92 -14.86 -2.67
CA ASP A 187 -39.78 -15.85 -3.31
C ASP A 187 -39.00 -17.16 -3.38
N ALA A 188 -39.40 -18.15 -2.59
CA ALA A 188 -39.10 -19.52 -2.97
C ALA A 188 -39.67 -19.71 -4.39
N PRO A 189 -38.90 -20.26 -5.35
CA PRO A 189 -39.48 -20.56 -6.65
C PRO A 189 -40.74 -21.40 -6.41
N PRO A 190 -41.89 -21.04 -7.02
CA PRO A 190 -43.15 -21.73 -6.76
C PRO A 190 -42.92 -23.22 -6.96
N PRO A 191 -43.49 -24.08 -6.09
CA PRO A 191 -43.37 -25.51 -6.26
C PRO A 191 -43.83 -25.87 -7.68
N TRP A 192 -43.15 -26.84 -8.28
CA TRP A 192 -43.40 -27.29 -9.66
C TRP A 192 -44.89 -27.56 -9.95
N GLU A 193 -45.64 -27.96 -8.91
CA GLU A 193 -47.08 -28.21 -8.91
C GLU A 193 -47.91 -26.96 -9.32
N ASP A 194 -47.52 -25.75 -8.89
CA ASP A 194 -48.21 -24.49 -9.22
C ASP A 194 -47.98 -24.06 -10.68
N LEU A 195 -46.80 -24.38 -11.22
CA LEU A 195 -46.46 -24.12 -12.62
C LEU A 195 -47.20 -25.08 -13.57
N ALA A 196 -47.41 -26.33 -13.15
CA ALA A 196 -48.12 -27.34 -13.92
C ALA A 196 -49.65 -27.08 -13.96
N ALA A 197 -50.23 -26.55 -12.89
CA ALA A 197 -51.66 -26.24 -12.83
C ALA A 197 -52.07 -25.09 -13.77
N THR A 198 -51.15 -24.18 -14.09
CA THR A 198 -51.42 -23.00 -14.92
C THR A 198 -51.53 -23.31 -16.42
N GLN A 199 -51.18 -24.52 -16.88
CA GLN A 199 -51.14 -24.89 -18.31
C GLN A 199 -52.29 -25.75 -18.82
N LEU A 200 -53.33 -26.04 -18.04
CA LEU A 200 -54.51 -26.75 -18.54
C LEU A 200 -55.63 -25.75 -18.87
N PRO A 201 -55.86 -25.42 -20.15
CA PRO A 201 -57.09 -24.72 -20.52
C PRO A 201 -58.29 -25.60 -20.16
N SER A 202 -59.20 -25.05 -19.37
CA SER A 202 -60.49 -25.66 -19.07
C SER A 202 -61.22 -25.93 -20.39
N SER A 203 -61.40 -27.21 -20.71
CA SER A 203 -62.29 -27.68 -21.79
C SER A 203 -63.67 -27.98 -21.22
#